data_AF-A0A832IJF0-F1
#
_entry.id   AF-A0A832IJF0-F1
#
_cell.length_a   1.000
_cell.length_b   1.000
_cell.length_c   1.000
_cell.angle_alpha   90.00
_cell.angle_beta   90.00
_cell.angle_gamma   90.00
#
_symmetry.space_group_name_H-M   'P 1'
#
loop_
_entity.id
_entity.type
_entity.pdbx_description
1 polymer ?
#
loop_
_entity_poly.entity_id
_entity_poly.type
_entity_poly.pdbx_seq_one_letter_code
_entity_poly.pdbx_strand_id
1 'polypeptide(L)'
;ADATIFMDFLGTIVIGWQWLKTAVTASQALKEGYRNQPEEFYESKIHTMKFFFTYELVKTNGLADTLMNNRELTIKVSKDIF
;
A
#
# COMPACT_ATOMS: atom_id res chain seq x y z
N ALA A 1 19.22 -7.19 -6.39
CA ALA A 1 18.20 -8.10 -6.95
C ALA A 1 16.80 -7.53 -6.73
N ASP A 2 16.66 -6.20 -6.62
CA ASP A 2 15.62 -5.61 -5.75
C ASP A 2 14.61 -4.76 -6.53
N ALA A 3 14.68 -4.76 -7.85
CA ALA A 3 13.76 -4.01 -8.70
C ALA A 3 12.29 -4.41 -8.46
N THR A 4 12.00 -5.72 -8.37
CA THR A 4 10.64 -6.20 -8.08
C THR A 4 10.17 -5.79 -6.68
N ILE A 5 11.05 -5.92 -5.68
CA ILE A 5 10.74 -5.54 -4.29
C ILE A 5 10.45 -4.05 -4.20
N PHE A 6 11.22 -3.22 -4.91
CA PHE A 6 10.99 -1.79 -5.00
C PHE A 6 9.64 -1.45 -5.66
N MET A 7 9.31 -2.14 -6.75
CA MET A 7 8.03 -1.96 -7.44
C MET A 7 6.84 -2.30 -6.54
N ASP A 8 6.92 -3.39 -5.79
CA ASP A 8 5.87 -3.80 -4.85
C ASP A 8 5.74 -2.80 -3.69
N PHE A 9 6.86 -2.35 -3.15
CA PHE A 9 6.90 -1.35 -2.07
C PHE A 9 6.24 -0.04 -2.52
N LEU A 10 6.74 0.55 -3.61
CA LEU A 10 6.25 1.83 -4.10
C LEU A 10 4.80 1.73 -4.61
N GLY A 11 4.47 0.65 -5.32
CA GLY A 11 3.12 0.40 -5.81
C GLY A 11 2.10 0.34 -4.67
N THR A 12 2.43 -0.35 -3.58
CA THR A 12 1.57 -0.43 -2.39
C THR A 12 1.36 0.94 -1.75
N ILE A 13 2.41 1.77 -1.64
CA ILE A 13 2.31 3.14 -1.13
C ILE A 13 1.41 4.00 -2.01
N VAL A 14 1.57 3.93 -3.35
CA VAL A 14 0.77 4.71 -4.30
C VAL A 14 -0.70 4.34 -4.21
N ILE A 15 -1.04 3.05 -4.09
CA ILE A 15 -2.44 2.61 -3.91
C ILE A 15 -2.98 3.04 -2.54
N GLY A 16 -2.17 2.98 -1.48
CA GLY A 16 -2.53 3.53 -0.17
C GLY A 16 -2.90 5.01 -0.24
N TRP A 17 -2.15 5.80 -1.01
CA TRP A 17 -2.47 7.21 -1.25
C TRP A 17 -3.80 7.41 -2.00
N GLN A 18 -4.09 6.60 -3.02
CA GLN A 18 -5.39 6.68 -3.71
C GLN A 18 -6.56 6.33 -2.79
N TRP A 19 -6.39 5.32 -1.92
CA TRP A 19 -7.40 4.99 -0.90
C TRP A 19 -7.62 6.13 0.08
N LEU A 20 -6.55 6.78 0.55
CA LEU A 20 -6.65 7.93 1.45
C LEU A 20 -7.43 9.08 0.81
N LYS A 21 -7.10 9.46 -0.43
CA LYS A 21 -7.83 10.49 -1.17
C LYS A 21 -9.33 10.16 -1.32
N THR A 22 -9.63 8.90 -1.65
CA THR A 22 -11.00 8.44 -1.81
C THR A 22 -11.77 8.51 -0.48
N ALA A 23 -11.16 8.07 0.61
CA ALA A 23 -11.77 8.10 1.94
C ALA A 23 -11.98 9.54 2.46
N VAL A 24 -11.04 10.45 2.21
CA VAL A 24 -11.20 11.89 2.55
C VAL A 24 -12.39 12.48 1.81
N THR A 25 -12.49 12.25 0.50
CA THR A 25 -13.60 12.75 -0.31
C THR A 25 -14.93 12.15 0.14
N ALA A 26 -14.97 10.85 0.44
CA ALA A 26 -16.15 10.18 0.96
C ALA A 26 -16.58 10.74 2.34
N SER A 27 -15.62 10.99 3.23
CA SER A 27 -15.89 11.58 4.54
C SER A 27 -16.42 13.01 4.44
N GLN A 28 -15.95 13.80 3.47
CA GLN A 28 -16.46 15.14 3.21
C GLN A 28 -17.90 15.10 2.67
N ALA A 29 -18.18 14.23 1.70
CA ALA A 29 -19.52 14.05 1.14
C ALA A 29 -20.56 13.64 2.20
N LEU A 30 -20.18 12.76 3.13
CA LEU A 30 -21.02 12.37 4.26
C LEU A 30 -21.29 13.54 5.22
N LYS A 31 -20.28 14.39 5.48
CA LYS A 31 -20.38 15.53 6.40
C LYS A 31 -21.19 16.70 5.82
N GLU A 32 -20.98 17.01 4.54
CA GLU A 32 -21.59 18.17 3.88
C GLU A 32 -22.97 17.86 3.29
N GLY A 33 -23.34 16.59 3.16
CA GLY A 33 -24.64 16.18 2.65
C GLY A 33 -24.79 16.28 1.13
N TYR A 34 -23.77 16.79 0.41
CA TYR A 34 -23.71 16.77 -1.05
C TYR A 34 -23.25 15.39 -1.54
N ARG A 35 -24.22 14.49 -1.74
CA ARG A 35 -23.96 13.09 -2.10
C ARG A 35 -24.76 12.71 -3.36
N ASN A 36 -24.05 12.13 -4.32
CA ASN A 36 -24.62 11.61 -5.58
C ASN A 36 -24.86 10.09 -5.51
N GLN A 37 -24.55 9.47 -4.37
CA GLN A 37 -24.66 8.04 -4.09
C GLN A 37 -25.27 7.85 -2.70
N PRO A 38 -25.75 6.63 -2.37
CA PRO A 38 -26.23 6.29 -1.03
C PRO A 38 -25.14 6.45 0.04
N GLU A 39 -25.55 6.60 1.30
CA GLU A 39 -24.64 6.74 2.45
C GLU A 39 -23.66 5.57 2.55
N GLU A 40 -24.20 4.37 2.39
CA GLU A 40 -23.51 3.09 2.50
C GLU A 40 -22.38 2.97 1.47
N PHE A 41 -22.51 3.62 0.32
CA PHE A 41 -21.45 3.66 -0.69
C PHE A 41 -20.21 4.37 -0.15
N TYR A 42 -20.38 5.55 0.47
CA TYR A 42 -19.26 6.32 1.00
C TYR A 42 -18.65 5.66 2.23
N GLU A 43 -19.48 5.12 3.12
CA GLU A 43 -19.03 4.32 4.26
C GLU A 43 -18.21 3.11 3.80
N SER A 44 -18.63 2.43 2.74
CA SER A 44 -17.88 1.31 2.17
C SER A 44 -16.48 1.74 1.71
N LYS A 45 -16.33 2.93 1.09
CA LYS A 45 -15.00 3.44 0.67
C LYS A 45 -14.08 3.70 1.85
N ILE A 46 -14.61 4.29 2.92
CA ILE A 46 -13.86 4.54 4.15
C ILE A 46 -13.45 3.20 4.79
N HIS A 47 -14.37 2.23 4.84
CA HIS A 47 -14.09 0.92 5.39
C HIS A 47 -13.04 0.14 4.57
N THR A 48 -13.12 0.17 3.24
CA THR A 48 -12.10 -0.46 2.38
C THR A 48 -10.73 0.17 2.56
N MET A 49 -10.63 1.50 2.70
CA MET A 49 -9.36 2.16 3.03
C MET A 49 -8.82 1.67 4.37
N LYS A 50 -9.65 1.58 5.42
CA LYS A 50 -9.22 1.04 6.72
C LYS A 50 -8.69 -0.39 6.62
N PHE A 51 -9.37 -1.24 5.84
CA PHE A 51 -8.90 -2.59 5.54
C PHE A 51 -7.51 -2.56 4.87
N PHE A 52 -7.36 -1.79 3.79
CA PHE A 52 -6.10 -1.71 3.06
C PHE A 52 -4.96 -1.23 3.97
N PHE A 53 -5.19 -0.21 4.80
CA PHE A 53 -4.18 0.32 5.71
C PHE A 53 -3.82 -0.67 6.83
N THR A 54 -4.77 -1.50 7.26
CA THR A 54 -4.55 -2.49 8.34
C THR A 54 -3.81 -3.74 7.83
N TYR A 55 -4.14 -4.22 6.64
CA TYR A 55 -3.69 -5.54 6.17
C TYR A 55 -2.68 -5.50 5.01
N GLU A 56 -2.80 -4.52 4.11
CA GLU A 56 -1.96 -4.45 2.91
C GLU A 56 -0.78 -3.49 3.08
N LEU A 57 -1.05 -2.28 3.57
CA LEU A 57 -0.01 -1.24 3.70
C LEU A 57 1.09 -1.65 4.68
N VAL A 58 0.78 -2.40 5.73
CA VAL A 58 1.76 -2.88 6.71
C VAL A 58 2.85 -3.77 6.12
N LYS A 59 2.59 -4.42 4.96
CA LYS A 59 3.58 -5.24 4.24
C LYS A 59 4.78 -4.42 3.76
N THR A 60 4.58 -3.11 3.55
CA THR A 60 5.65 -2.19 3.12
C THR A 60 6.80 -2.11 4.11
N ASN A 61 6.58 -2.38 5.40
CA ASN A 61 7.65 -2.42 6.39
C ASN A 61 8.69 -3.50 6.06
N GLY A 62 8.26 -4.74 5.78
CA GLY A 62 9.18 -5.83 5.43
C GLY A 62 9.85 -5.63 4.07
N LEU A 63 9.15 -5.00 3.12
CA LEU A 63 9.75 -4.63 1.83
C LEU A 63 10.83 -3.55 2.01
N ALA A 64 10.58 -2.54 2.86
CA ALA A 64 11.56 -1.52 3.21
C ALA A 64 12.78 -2.12 3.89
N ASP A 65 12.60 -3.02 4.86
CA ASP A 65 13.71 -3.73 5.51
C ASP A 65 14.57 -4.48 4.50
N THR A 66 13.95 -5.10 3.50
CA THR A 66 14.66 -5.81 2.44
C THR A 66 15.41 -4.84 1.52
N LEU A 67 14.80 -3.73 1.11
CA LEU A 67 15.42 -2.73 0.24
C LEU A 67 16.62 -2.03 0.91
N MET A 68 16.56 -1.84 2.22
CA MET A 68 17.62 -1.20 3.00
C MET A 68 18.73 -2.18 3.40
N ASN A 69 18.60 -3.47 3.05
CA ASN A 69 19.58 -4.48 3.39
C ASN A 69 20.77 -4.48 2.41
N ASN A 70 21.96 -4.16 2.91
CA ASN A 70 23.18 -4.08 2.10
C ASN A 70 23.89 -5.43 1.86
N ARG A 71 23.27 -6.56 2.21
CA ARG A 71 23.89 -7.89 2.03
C ARG A 71 23.79 -8.35 0.58
N GLU A 72 24.95 -8.51 -0.07
CA GLU A 72 25.05 -9.02 -1.45
C GLU A 72 25.14 -10.56 -1.48
N LEU A 73 24.06 -11.24 -1.11
CA LEU A 73 24.05 -12.71 -1.00
C LEU A 73 24.07 -13.46 -2.34
N THR A 74 23.71 -12.80 -3.45
CA THR A 74 23.56 -13.46 -4.76
C THR A 74 24.66 -13.11 -5.76
N ILE A 75 25.49 -12.10 -5.47
CA ILE A 75 26.51 -11.59 -6.40
C ILE A 75 27.88 -12.26 -6.19
N LYS A 76 28.21 -12.65 -4.95
CA LYS A 76 29.57 -13.10 -4.56
C LYS A 76 29.68 -14.59 -4.24
N VAL A 77 28.68 -15.40 -4.56
CA VAL A 77 28.68 -16.83 -4.21
C VAL A 77 29.29 -17.67 -5.32
N SER A 78 30.12 -18.65 -4.95
CA SER A 78 30.71 -19.61 -5.89
C SER A 78 29.63 -20.42 -6.60
N LYS A 79 29.85 -20.72 -7.88
CA LYS A 79 28.98 -21.59 -8.68
C LYS A 79 28.79 -22.98 -8.08
N ASP A 80 29.73 -23.45 -7.26
CA ASP A 80 29.64 -24.79 -6.66
C ASP A 80 28.60 -24.88 -5.53
N ILE A 81 28.07 -23.73 -5.07
CA ILE A 81 27.07 -23.64 -4.00
C ILE A 81 25.63 -23.66 -4.57
N PHE A 82 25.45 -23.47 -5.88
CA PHE A 82 24.13 -23.33 -6.54
C PHE A 82 23.97 -24.17 -7.81
#